data_AF-A0A8K0KHY4-F1
#
_entry.id   AF-A0A8K0KHY4-F1
#
_cell.length_a   1.000
_cell.length_b   1.000
_cell.length_c   1.000
_cell.angle_alpha   90.00
_cell.angle_beta   90.00
_cell.angle_gamma   90.00
#
_symmetry.space_group_name_H-M   'P 1'
#
loop_
_entity.id
_entity.type
_entity.pdbx_description
1 polymer ?
#
loop_
_entity_poly.entity_id
_entity_poly.type
_entity_poly.pdbx_seq_one_letter_code
_entity_poly.pdbx_strand_id
1 'polypeptide(L)'
;MKIFLVPQASMNPSLPDSMIKDIDKMKGDAIGDTLYSERWVLKTLMKLSKEYSNYCNPDDYHLETSLEEDLSVLWDMTIEPAVAEFLMENNVVELITDVITVSCSPRMNEIMVGILGNLACQEQVRQKIGENEDLIKIIINQLTSSDSPTLIQVMRLINTCIWNLSDKNSKQSNSSDPDKEENESCWISTLKTEKELLQQITCFILASSRNEELLKSTLSLIDSLFNVTDSKDDFFCKTFSTETFVQALVEAVKEMTKGAEDGNKSMYNKEMLKHGLAHWISLLHRLTSHNIGVCALGM
;
A
#
# COMPACT_ATOMS: atom_id res chain seq x y z
N MET A 1 -39.44 -8.04 -50.65
CA MET A 1 -38.31 -7.48 -49.87
C MET A 1 -37.56 -8.66 -49.27
N LYS A 2 -36.43 -9.07 -49.89
CA LYS A 2 -35.63 -10.23 -49.44
C LYS A 2 -34.62 -9.73 -48.41
N ILE A 3 -34.68 -10.28 -47.20
CA ILE A 3 -33.71 -10.04 -46.13
C ILE A 3 -32.48 -10.91 -46.44
N PHE A 4 -31.33 -10.27 -46.66
CA PHE A 4 -30.05 -10.96 -46.76
C PHE A 4 -29.57 -11.34 -45.35
N LEU A 5 -29.49 -12.65 -45.07
CA LEU A 5 -28.73 -13.18 -43.95
C LEU A 5 -27.24 -13.15 -44.33
N VAL A 6 -26.47 -12.33 -43.62
CA VAL A 6 -25.00 -12.34 -43.70
C VAL A 6 -24.50 -13.56 -42.92
N PRO A 7 -23.69 -14.47 -43.48
CA PRO A 7 -23.06 -15.54 -42.72
C PRO A 7 -21.96 -14.95 -41.84
N GLN A 8 -22.02 -15.17 -40.52
CA GLN A 8 -20.88 -14.92 -39.65
C GLN A 8 -19.76 -15.90 -40.01
N ALA A 9 -18.70 -15.38 -40.64
CA ALA A 9 -17.45 -16.08 -40.84
C ALA A 9 -16.33 -15.25 -40.19
N SER A 10 -15.91 -15.65 -39.00
CA SER A 10 -14.50 -15.67 -38.56
C SER A 10 -14.41 -16.09 -37.09
N MET A 11 -14.74 -17.35 -36.78
CA MET A 11 -14.12 -17.99 -35.62
C MET A 11 -12.69 -18.27 -36.05
N ASN A 12 -11.71 -17.50 -35.54
CA ASN A 12 -10.31 -17.88 -35.71
C ASN A 12 -10.15 -19.32 -35.19
N PRO A 13 -9.56 -20.25 -35.95
CA PRO A 13 -9.34 -21.60 -35.48
C PRO A 13 -8.42 -21.55 -34.25
N SER A 14 -8.85 -22.20 -33.17
CA SER A 14 -8.01 -22.42 -31.99
C SER A 14 -6.72 -23.13 -32.41
N LEU A 15 -5.59 -22.74 -31.80
CA LEU A 15 -4.29 -23.34 -32.08
C LEU A 15 -4.35 -24.87 -31.83
N PRO A 16 -3.71 -25.69 -32.69
CA PRO A 16 -3.64 -27.14 -32.48
C PRO A 16 -2.96 -27.47 -31.14
N ASP A 17 -3.49 -28.45 -30.40
CA ASP A 17 -2.95 -28.87 -29.09
C ASP A 17 -1.44 -29.25 -29.11
N SER A 18 -0.93 -29.68 -30.27
CA SER A 18 0.50 -29.94 -30.46
C SER A 18 1.33 -28.67 -30.41
N MET A 19 0.84 -27.56 -30.99
CA MET A 19 1.53 -26.27 -30.97
C MET A 19 1.47 -25.63 -29.58
N ILE A 20 0.38 -25.84 -28.83
CA ILE A 20 0.26 -25.37 -27.43
C ILE A 20 1.30 -26.08 -26.55
N LYS A 21 1.42 -27.41 -26.66
CA LYS A 21 2.45 -28.17 -25.93
C LYS A 21 3.88 -27.80 -26.32
N ASP A 22 4.12 -27.44 -27.57
CA ASP A 22 5.42 -26.99 -28.03
C ASP A 22 5.75 -25.58 -27.52
N ILE A 23 4.74 -24.69 -27.43
CA ILE A 23 4.86 -23.36 -26.80
C ILE A 23 5.19 -23.50 -25.31
N ASP A 24 4.49 -24.36 -24.56
CA ASP A 24 4.77 -24.60 -23.13
C ASP A 24 6.18 -25.18 -22.91
N LYS A 25 6.66 -26.04 -23.81
CA LYS A 25 8.04 -26.54 -23.77
C LYS A 25 9.06 -25.46 -24.16
N MET A 26 8.71 -24.50 -25.00
CA MET A 26 9.57 -23.38 -25.37
C MET A 26 9.64 -22.29 -24.28
N LYS A 27 8.62 -22.19 -23.42
CA LYS A 27 8.60 -21.23 -22.29
C LYS A 27 9.69 -21.49 -21.24
N GLY A 28 10.25 -22.71 -21.16
CA GLY A 28 11.41 -22.98 -20.31
C GLY A 28 11.09 -22.79 -18.83
N ASP A 29 11.79 -21.87 -18.15
CA ASP A 29 11.56 -21.51 -16.74
C ASP A 29 10.89 -20.13 -16.56
N ALA A 30 10.32 -19.58 -17.63
CA ALA A 30 9.70 -18.26 -17.61
C ALA A 30 8.41 -18.22 -16.79
N ILE A 31 8.24 -17.18 -15.98
CA ILE A 31 7.00 -16.94 -15.22
C ILE A 31 5.93 -16.36 -16.16
N GLY A 32 4.90 -17.15 -16.45
CA GLY A 32 3.77 -16.73 -17.30
C GLY A 32 4.21 -16.42 -18.73
N ASP A 33 4.03 -15.16 -19.14
CA ASP A 33 4.48 -14.63 -20.45
C ASP A 33 5.67 -13.65 -20.30
N THR A 34 6.24 -13.54 -19.09
CA THR A 34 7.37 -12.65 -18.81
C THR A 34 8.70 -13.28 -19.23
N LEU A 35 9.79 -12.50 -19.18
CA LEU A 35 11.15 -13.00 -19.36
C LEU A 35 11.81 -13.42 -18.03
N TYR A 36 11.06 -13.40 -16.93
CA TYR A 36 11.60 -13.66 -15.61
C TYR A 36 11.66 -15.15 -15.30
N SER A 37 12.74 -15.59 -14.65
CA SER A 37 13.00 -16.99 -14.32
C SER A 37 12.38 -17.39 -12.98
N GLU A 38 11.53 -18.43 -12.99
CA GLU A 38 11.00 -19.08 -11.79
C GLU A 38 12.12 -19.54 -10.87
N ARG A 39 13.17 -20.15 -11.44
CA ARG A 39 14.30 -20.69 -10.67
C ARG A 39 15.07 -19.60 -9.96
N TRP A 40 15.26 -18.46 -10.61
CA TRP A 40 15.92 -17.33 -9.98
C TRP A 40 15.10 -16.82 -8.80
N VAL A 41 13.79 -16.62 -8.98
CA VAL A 41 12.88 -16.16 -7.90
C VAL A 41 12.90 -17.14 -6.73
N LEU A 42 12.73 -18.44 -6.98
CA LEU A 42 12.75 -19.46 -5.93
C LEU A 42 14.09 -19.50 -5.19
N LYS A 43 15.21 -19.35 -5.91
CA LYS A 43 16.54 -19.28 -5.28
C LYS A 43 16.67 -18.07 -4.37
N THR A 44 16.16 -16.91 -4.79
CA THR A 44 16.14 -15.68 -3.98
C THR A 44 15.29 -15.87 -2.72
N LEU A 45 14.09 -16.44 -2.84
CA LEU A 45 13.23 -16.74 -1.68
C LEU A 45 13.88 -17.75 -0.72
N MET A 46 14.56 -18.78 -1.25
CA MET A 46 15.31 -19.75 -0.45
C MET A 46 16.52 -19.15 0.25
N LYS A 47 17.15 -18.13 -0.33
CA LYS A 47 18.24 -17.39 0.31
C LYS A 47 17.68 -16.55 1.46
N LEU A 48 16.62 -15.78 1.18
CA LEU A 48 15.91 -14.98 2.18
C LEU A 48 15.47 -15.83 3.38
N SER A 49 14.82 -16.97 3.14
CA SER A 49 14.31 -17.84 4.22
C SER A 49 15.39 -18.48 5.10
N LYS A 50 16.65 -18.53 4.64
CA LYS A 50 17.79 -19.03 5.43
C LYS A 50 18.52 -17.94 6.20
N GLU A 51 18.51 -16.73 5.67
CA GLU A 51 19.40 -15.65 6.12
C GLU A 51 18.66 -14.56 6.90
N TYR A 52 17.33 -14.47 6.82
CA TYR A 52 16.59 -13.37 7.46
C TYR A 52 16.80 -13.28 8.98
N SER A 53 17.00 -14.41 9.66
CA SER A 53 17.28 -14.45 11.09
C SER A 53 18.62 -13.79 11.46
N ASN A 54 19.54 -13.62 10.52
CA ASN A 54 20.80 -12.93 10.77
C ASN A 54 20.60 -11.44 11.04
N TYR A 55 19.49 -10.87 10.58
CA TYR A 55 19.18 -9.45 10.71
C TYR A 55 18.32 -9.14 11.94
N CYS A 56 18.25 -10.03 12.93
CA CYS A 56 17.47 -9.83 14.15
C CYS A 56 18.18 -9.01 15.24
N ASN A 57 19.45 -8.66 15.03
CA ASN A 57 20.23 -7.90 16.00
C ASN A 57 20.13 -6.39 15.71
N PRO A 58 19.61 -5.56 16.64
CA PRO A 58 19.59 -4.11 16.50
C PRO A 58 20.98 -3.45 16.42
N ASP A 59 22.05 -4.15 16.82
CA ASP A 59 23.43 -3.64 16.72
C ASP A 59 24.12 -4.03 15.41
N ASP A 60 23.56 -5.00 14.66
CA ASP A 60 24.13 -5.51 13.41
C ASP A 60 22.99 -5.96 12.47
N TYR A 61 22.40 -4.98 11.78
CA TYR A 61 21.25 -5.15 10.90
C TYR A 61 21.53 -4.72 9.45
N HIS A 62 22.80 -4.52 9.09
CA HIS A 62 23.16 -4.12 7.74
C HIS A 62 22.88 -5.26 6.76
N LEU A 63 21.99 -5.00 5.80
CA LEU A 63 21.62 -5.98 4.78
C LEU A 63 22.83 -6.28 3.89
N GLU A 64 23.15 -7.55 3.69
CA GLU A 64 24.24 -7.93 2.80
C GLU A 64 23.94 -7.45 1.37
N THR A 65 24.88 -6.75 0.74
CA THR A 65 24.70 -6.15 -0.60
C THR A 65 24.18 -7.14 -1.64
N SER A 66 24.69 -8.38 -1.63
CA SER A 66 24.25 -9.40 -2.59
C SER A 66 22.78 -9.79 -2.41
N LEU A 67 22.31 -9.87 -1.16
CA LEU A 67 20.90 -10.16 -0.85
C LEU A 67 20.03 -8.94 -1.13
N GLU A 68 20.50 -7.73 -0.79
CA GLU A 68 19.80 -6.49 -1.12
C GLU A 68 19.56 -6.33 -2.63
N GLU A 69 20.58 -6.58 -3.45
CA GLU A 69 20.49 -6.51 -4.91
C GLU A 69 19.46 -7.51 -5.44
N ASP A 70 19.53 -8.78 -5.02
CA ASP A 70 18.59 -9.83 -5.42
C ASP A 70 17.15 -9.46 -5.00
N LEU A 71 16.94 -8.96 -3.78
CA LEU A 71 15.61 -8.59 -3.27
C LEU A 71 15.07 -7.32 -3.93
N SER A 72 15.93 -6.36 -4.28
CA SER A 72 15.53 -5.15 -5.01
C SER A 72 15.06 -5.50 -6.42
N VAL A 73 15.76 -6.40 -7.11
CA VAL A 73 15.31 -6.92 -8.42
C VAL A 73 13.99 -7.66 -8.27
N LEU A 74 13.84 -8.49 -7.23
CA LEU A 74 12.57 -9.19 -6.98
C LEU A 74 11.42 -8.20 -6.73
N TRP A 75 11.66 -7.13 -5.99
CA TRP A 75 10.69 -6.06 -5.77
C TRP A 75 10.24 -5.43 -7.09
N ASP A 76 11.16 -5.06 -7.98
CA ASP A 76 10.80 -4.51 -9.29
C ASP A 76 9.94 -5.49 -10.12
N MET A 77 10.26 -6.79 -10.06
CA MET A 77 9.51 -7.82 -10.77
C MET A 77 8.06 -7.97 -10.28
N THR A 78 7.78 -7.70 -9.00
CA THR A 78 6.46 -7.90 -8.39
C THR A 78 5.37 -6.95 -8.90
N ILE A 79 5.72 -5.97 -9.72
CA ILE A 79 4.76 -5.13 -10.46
C ILE A 79 4.01 -5.96 -11.51
N GLU A 80 4.66 -6.99 -12.07
CA GLU A 80 4.05 -7.86 -13.07
C GLU A 80 3.05 -8.84 -12.44
N PRO A 81 1.78 -8.88 -12.91
CA PRO A 81 0.76 -9.74 -12.32
C PRO A 81 1.12 -11.23 -12.28
N ALA A 82 1.81 -11.73 -13.32
CA ALA A 82 2.24 -13.13 -13.39
C ALA A 82 3.29 -13.47 -12.31
N VAL A 83 4.20 -12.53 -12.00
CA VAL A 83 5.18 -12.72 -10.92
C VAL A 83 4.49 -12.68 -9.57
N ALA A 84 3.56 -11.76 -9.38
CA ALA A 84 2.78 -11.66 -8.15
C ALA A 84 1.95 -12.94 -7.89
N GLU A 85 1.31 -13.50 -8.92
CA GLU A 85 0.60 -14.79 -8.83
C GLU A 85 1.55 -15.94 -8.47
N PHE A 86 2.68 -16.05 -9.17
CA PHE A 86 3.70 -17.06 -8.87
C PHE A 86 4.22 -16.96 -7.43
N LEU A 87 4.45 -15.75 -6.91
CA LEU A 87 4.89 -15.56 -5.53
C LEU A 87 3.79 -15.96 -4.52
N MET A 88 2.52 -15.72 -4.84
CA MET A 88 1.40 -16.13 -4.01
C MET A 88 1.26 -17.65 -3.92
N GLU A 89 1.49 -18.37 -5.02
CA GLU A 89 1.56 -19.84 -5.03
C GLU A 89 2.69 -20.39 -4.15
N ASN A 90 3.72 -19.58 -3.89
CA ASN A 90 4.90 -19.93 -3.10
C ASN A 90 4.88 -19.36 -1.67
N ASN A 91 3.70 -19.00 -1.13
CA ASN A 91 3.51 -18.53 0.25
C ASN A 91 4.40 -17.34 0.63
N VAL A 92 4.59 -16.40 -0.31
CA VAL A 92 5.45 -15.23 -0.08
C VAL A 92 4.95 -14.35 1.07
N VAL A 93 3.63 -14.27 1.29
CA VAL A 93 3.04 -13.43 2.33
C VAL A 93 3.46 -13.91 3.72
N GLU A 94 3.41 -15.22 3.94
CA GLU A 94 3.86 -15.86 5.18
C GLU A 94 5.36 -15.64 5.40
N LEU A 95 6.19 -15.89 4.36
CA LEU A 95 7.63 -15.64 4.46
C LEU A 95 7.94 -14.17 4.79
N ILE A 96 7.28 -13.22 4.13
CA ILE A 96 7.47 -11.80 4.40
C ILE A 96 7.04 -11.46 5.83
N THR A 97 5.94 -12.04 6.31
CA THR A 97 5.47 -11.85 7.69
C THR A 97 6.54 -12.28 8.69
N ASP A 98 7.16 -13.44 8.49
CA ASP A 98 8.25 -13.94 9.33
C ASP A 98 9.47 -13.01 9.29
N VAL A 99 9.82 -12.51 8.10
CA VAL A 99 10.95 -11.58 7.92
C VAL A 99 10.71 -10.28 8.67
N ILE A 100 9.57 -9.61 8.45
CA ILE A 100 9.25 -8.30 9.08
C ILE A 100 9.15 -8.43 10.61
N THR A 101 8.69 -9.57 11.11
CA THR A 101 8.57 -9.83 12.55
C THR A 101 9.94 -9.90 13.23
N VAL A 102 10.95 -10.43 12.53
CA VAL A 102 12.27 -10.73 13.10
C VAL A 102 13.32 -9.68 12.76
N SER A 103 13.25 -9.08 11.58
CA SER A 103 14.29 -8.20 11.05
C SER A 103 14.29 -6.82 11.74
N CYS A 104 15.47 -6.46 12.25
CA CYS A 104 15.81 -5.09 12.69
C CYS A 104 16.35 -4.22 11.54
N SER A 105 16.50 -4.77 10.33
CA SER A 105 17.05 -4.04 9.18
C SER A 105 15.99 -3.17 8.51
N PRO A 106 16.10 -1.83 8.54
CA PRO A 106 15.11 -0.97 7.89
C PRO A 106 15.04 -1.23 6.39
N ARG A 107 16.19 -1.44 5.73
CA ARG A 107 16.24 -1.72 4.29
C ARG A 107 15.57 -3.03 3.93
N MET A 108 15.76 -4.09 4.72
CA MET A 108 15.02 -5.35 4.52
C MET A 108 13.52 -5.12 4.65
N ASN A 109 13.09 -4.45 5.74
CA ASN A 109 11.67 -4.22 6.02
C ASN A 109 11.02 -3.33 4.94
N GLU A 110 11.73 -2.31 4.47
CA GLU A 110 11.33 -1.48 3.33
C GLU A 110 11.05 -2.34 2.10
N ILE A 111 12.00 -3.20 1.70
CA ILE A 111 11.84 -4.05 0.51
C ILE A 111 10.68 -5.03 0.70
N MET A 112 10.58 -5.66 1.87
CA MET A 112 9.52 -6.61 2.18
C MET A 112 8.12 -5.97 2.10
N VAL A 113 7.95 -4.81 2.74
CA VAL A 113 6.70 -4.04 2.69
C VAL A 113 6.45 -3.52 1.27
N GLY A 114 7.50 -3.15 0.54
CA GLY A 114 7.44 -2.73 -0.85
C GLY A 114 6.90 -3.82 -1.78
N ILE A 115 7.38 -5.06 -1.60
CA ILE A 115 6.88 -6.26 -2.29
C ILE A 115 5.41 -6.47 -1.93
N LEU A 116 5.05 -6.52 -0.64
CA LEU A 116 3.65 -6.65 -0.22
C LEU A 116 2.76 -5.55 -0.82
N GLY A 117 3.25 -4.32 -0.89
CA GLY A 117 2.54 -3.18 -1.49
C GLY A 117 2.21 -3.40 -2.98
N ASN A 118 3.14 -3.97 -3.74
CA ASN A 118 2.91 -4.32 -5.15
C ASN A 118 1.94 -5.50 -5.27
N LEU A 119 2.14 -6.56 -4.47
CA LEU A 119 1.25 -7.73 -4.47
C LEU A 119 -0.18 -7.35 -4.09
N ALA A 120 -0.36 -6.44 -3.14
CA ALA A 120 -1.65 -5.92 -2.69
C ALA A 120 -2.42 -5.14 -3.79
N CYS A 121 -1.83 -4.89 -4.96
CA CYS A 121 -2.61 -4.43 -6.13
C CYS A 121 -3.62 -5.50 -6.61
N GLN A 122 -3.38 -6.79 -6.31
CA GLN A 122 -4.30 -7.88 -6.58
C GLN A 122 -5.31 -8.05 -5.44
N GLU A 123 -6.59 -8.26 -5.77
CA GLU A 123 -7.65 -8.36 -4.76
C GLU A 123 -7.46 -9.55 -3.82
N GLN A 124 -7.04 -10.71 -4.34
CA GLN A 124 -6.80 -11.90 -3.54
C GLN A 124 -5.73 -11.67 -2.45
N VAL A 125 -4.68 -10.91 -2.77
CA VAL A 125 -3.63 -10.58 -1.80
C VAL A 125 -4.19 -9.65 -0.71
N ARG A 126 -4.97 -8.63 -1.08
CA ARG A 126 -5.62 -7.75 -0.09
C ARG A 126 -6.55 -8.51 0.84
N GLN A 127 -7.30 -9.47 0.31
CA GLN A 127 -8.16 -10.35 1.11
C GLN A 127 -7.32 -11.18 2.07
N LYS A 128 -6.25 -11.84 1.59
CA LYS A 128 -5.34 -12.64 2.43
C LYS A 128 -4.71 -11.83 3.56
N ILE A 129 -4.26 -10.60 3.29
CA ILE A 129 -3.76 -9.70 4.34
C ILE A 129 -4.89 -9.26 5.27
N GLY A 130 -6.06 -8.92 4.72
CA GLY A 130 -7.25 -8.48 5.45
C GLY A 130 -7.85 -9.52 6.39
N GLU A 131 -7.56 -10.81 6.17
CA GLU A 131 -7.98 -11.93 7.03
C GLU A 131 -6.96 -12.25 8.15
N ASN A 132 -5.76 -11.64 8.10
CA ASN A 132 -4.68 -11.88 9.05
C ASN A 132 -4.46 -10.66 9.95
N GLU A 133 -5.18 -10.61 11.07
CA GLU A 133 -5.11 -9.52 12.04
C GLU A 133 -3.68 -9.30 12.58
N ASP A 134 -2.93 -10.37 12.81
CA ASP A 134 -1.56 -10.29 13.33
C ASP A 134 -0.63 -9.63 12.31
N LEU A 135 -0.74 -9.98 11.03
CA LEU A 135 -0.01 -9.31 9.96
C LEU A 135 -0.39 -7.82 9.87
N ILE A 136 -1.67 -7.48 10.01
CA ILE A 136 -2.12 -6.07 10.02
C ILE A 136 -1.45 -5.30 11.16
N LYS A 137 -1.41 -5.88 12.38
CA LYS A 137 -0.73 -5.27 13.53
C LYS A 137 0.77 -5.12 13.27
N ILE A 138 1.42 -6.13 12.69
CA ILE A 138 2.83 -6.08 12.31
C ILE A 138 3.08 -4.92 11.33
N ILE A 139 2.24 -4.78 10.30
CA ILE A 139 2.33 -3.70 9.30
C ILE A 139 2.14 -2.33 9.97
N ILE A 140 1.12 -2.15 10.81
CA ILE A 140 0.86 -0.89 11.52
C ILE A 140 2.04 -0.54 12.43
N ASN A 141 2.62 -1.53 13.12
CA ASN A 141 3.76 -1.32 14.00
C ASN A 141 5.01 -0.81 13.25
N GLN A 142 5.16 -1.12 11.95
CA GLN A 142 6.25 -0.56 11.13
C GLN A 142 6.16 0.97 10.97
N LEU A 143 5.01 1.61 11.25
CA LEU A 143 4.91 3.08 11.31
C LEU A 143 5.79 3.70 12.40
N THR A 144 6.28 2.91 13.36
CA THR A 144 7.22 3.37 14.40
C THR A 144 8.67 3.47 13.91
N SER A 145 8.96 3.03 12.68
CA SER A 145 10.30 3.10 12.09
C SER A 145 10.79 4.55 12.00
N SER A 146 12.10 4.76 12.22
CA SER A 146 12.76 6.04 11.97
C SER A 146 13.19 6.22 10.51
N ASP A 147 13.10 5.16 9.70
CA ASP A 147 13.52 5.14 8.31
C ASP A 147 12.40 5.62 7.37
N SER A 148 12.64 6.75 6.69
CA SER A 148 11.64 7.39 5.83
C SER A 148 11.19 6.50 4.65
N PRO A 149 12.08 5.82 3.90
CA PRO A 149 11.69 4.87 2.87
C PRO A 149 10.75 3.78 3.39
N THR A 150 11.06 3.15 4.53
CA THR A 150 10.20 2.15 5.17
C THR A 150 8.80 2.72 5.45
N LEU A 151 8.73 3.89 6.08
CA LEU A 151 7.45 4.55 6.40
C LEU A 151 6.61 4.83 5.13
N ILE A 152 7.24 5.30 4.05
CA ILE A 152 6.56 5.54 2.77
C ILE A 152 5.94 4.25 2.24
N GLN A 153 6.68 3.13 2.27
CA GLN A 153 6.15 1.84 1.82
C GLN A 153 5.00 1.33 2.69
N VAL A 154 5.09 1.49 4.00
CA VAL A 154 4.02 1.09 4.94
C VAL A 154 2.75 1.90 4.66
N MET A 155 2.86 3.22 4.53
CA MET A 155 1.73 4.08 4.20
C MET A 155 1.11 3.72 2.84
N ARG A 156 1.94 3.41 1.84
CA ARG A 156 1.49 2.95 0.52
C ARG A 156 0.70 1.64 0.62
N LEU A 157 1.22 0.64 1.34
CA LEU A 157 0.56 -0.64 1.54
C LEU A 157 -0.79 -0.47 2.27
N ILE A 158 -0.83 0.28 3.37
CA ILE A 158 -2.08 0.53 4.11
C ILE A 158 -3.12 1.18 3.18
N ASN A 159 -2.74 2.24 2.45
CA ASN A 159 -3.62 2.89 1.48
C ASN A 159 -4.19 1.92 0.44
N THR A 160 -3.32 1.08 -0.15
CA THR A 160 -3.74 0.07 -1.12
C THR A 160 -4.75 -0.92 -0.52
N CYS A 161 -4.55 -1.34 0.72
CA CYS A 161 -5.45 -2.29 1.39
C CYS A 161 -6.82 -1.67 1.74
N ILE A 162 -6.85 -0.42 2.22
CA ILE A 162 -8.09 0.23 2.66
C ILE A 162 -8.87 0.90 1.54
N TRP A 163 -8.25 1.21 0.40
CA TRP A 163 -8.87 1.89 -0.75
C TRP A 163 -10.20 1.25 -1.19
N ASN A 164 -10.26 -0.07 -1.28
CA ASN A 164 -11.44 -0.80 -1.73
C ASN A 164 -12.51 -0.97 -0.65
N LEU A 165 -12.21 -0.65 0.61
CA LEU A 165 -13.18 -0.67 1.71
C LEU A 165 -14.12 0.55 1.62
N SER A 166 -13.60 1.72 1.25
CA SER A 166 -14.43 2.91 1.01
C SER A 166 -15.41 2.70 -0.16
N ASP A 167 -14.95 2.00 -1.20
CA ASP A 167 -15.71 1.72 -2.41
C ASP A 167 -16.86 0.71 -2.18
N LYS A 168 -16.64 -0.31 -1.34
CA LYS A 168 -17.68 -1.29 -0.95
C LYS A 168 -18.79 -0.63 -0.11
N ASN A 169 -18.43 0.23 0.84
CA ASN A 169 -19.41 0.99 1.63
C ASN A 169 -20.32 1.87 0.74
N SER A 170 -19.82 2.40 -0.38
CA SER A 170 -20.63 3.20 -1.30
C SER A 170 -21.61 2.39 -2.17
N LYS A 171 -21.21 1.20 -2.64
CA LYS A 171 -22.01 0.37 -3.58
C LYS A 171 -23.01 -0.56 -2.90
N GLN A 172 -22.82 -0.86 -1.62
CA GLN A 172 -23.61 -1.85 -0.87
C GLN A 172 -24.84 -1.25 -0.16
N SER A 173 -24.94 0.09 -0.13
CA SER A 173 -26.13 0.84 0.32
C SER A 173 -27.41 0.57 -0.51
N ASN A 174 -27.31 -0.16 -1.62
CA ASN A 174 -28.43 -0.53 -2.49
C ASN A 174 -28.84 -2.02 -2.42
N SER A 175 -28.17 -2.87 -1.63
CA SER A 175 -28.56 -4.27 -1.45
C SER A 175 -29.37 -4.44 -0.17
N SER A 176 -30.69 -4.59 -0.32
CA SER A 176 -31.67 -4.78 0.75
C SER A 176 -31.69 -6.22 1.29
N ASP A 177 -30.55 -6.72 1.75
CA ASP A 177 -30.44 -8.03 2.41
C ASP A 177 -30.26 -7.82 3.93
N PRO A 178 -31.35 -7.84 4.73
CA PRO A 178 -31.36 -7.42 6.13
C PRO A 178 -30.65 -8.39 7.09
N ASP A 179 -30.21 -9.56 6.61
CA ASP A 179 -29.60 -10.62 7.44
C ASP A 179 -28.05 -10.66 7.36
N LYS A 180 -27.40 -9.76 6.58
CA LYS A 180 -25.95 -9.61 6.63
C LYS A 180 -25.57 -8.61 7.72
N GLU A 181 -25.38 -9.13 8.92
CA GLU A 181 -24.72 -8.40 10.01
C GLU A 181 -23.33 -7.96 9.49
N GLU A 182 -23.18 -6.66 9.24
CA GLU A 182 -21.98 -6.05 8.66
C GLU A 182 -20.84 -6.13 9.66
N ASN A 183 -20.02 -7.18 9.56
CA ASN A 183 -18.78 -7.24 10.33
C ASN A 183 -17.80 -6.20 9.78
N GLU A 184 -17.36 -5.30 10.67
CA GLU A 184 -16.29 -4.35 10.40
C GLU A 184 -15.04 -5.09 9.90
N SER A 185 -14.46 -4.62 8.79
CA SER A 185 -13.23 -5.21 8.24
C SER A 185 -12.12 -5.19 9.30
N CYS A 186 -11.33 -6.27 9.39
CA CYS A 186 -10.21 -6.39 10.31
C CYS A 186 -9.25 -5.19 10.24
N TRP A 187 -8.96 -4.71 9.02
CA TRP A 187 -8.20 -3.45 8.83
C TRP A 187 -8.77 -2.27 9.62
N ILE A 188 -10.08 -2.05 9.56
CA ILE A 188 -10.73 -0.91 10.20
C ILE A 188 -10.73 -1.09 11.72
N SER A 189 -11.06 -2.28 12.21
CA SER A 189 -11.08 -2.55 13.64
C SER A 189 -9.69 -2.42 14.26
N THR A 190 -8.64 -2.91 13.60
CA THR A 190 -7.26 -2.75 14.06
C THR A 190 -6.80 -1.29 13.98
N LEU A 191 -7.07 -0.57 12.89
CA LEU A 191 -6.72 0.86 12.78
C LEU A 191 -7.45 1.73 13.82
N LYS A 192 -8.70 1.40 14.15
CA LYS A 192 -9.45 2.04 15.24
C LYS A 192 -8.84 1.73 16.62
N THR A 193 -8.31 0.53 16.79
CA THR A 193 -7.62 0.11 18.02
C THR A 193 -6.30 0.86 18.18
N GLU A 194 -5.55 1.05 17.10
CA GLU A 194 -4.24 1.70 17.08
C GLU A 194 -4.31 3.22 16.81
N LYS A 195 -5.48 3.84 16.99
CA LYS A 195 -5.71 5.24 16.57
C LYS A 195 -4.80 6.26 17.26
N GLU A 196 -4.47 6.06 18.54
CA GLU A 196 -3.59 6.97 19.29
C GLU A 196 -2.17 6.92 18.74
N LEU A 197 -1.65 5.71 18.48
CA LEU A 197 -0.34 5.49 17.88
C LEU A 197 -0.29 6.14 16.49
N LEU A 198 -1.30 5.85 15.67
CA LEU A 198 -1.43 6.36 14.31
C LEU A 198 -1.48 7.89 14.29
N GLN A 199 -2.29 8.51 15.15
CA GLN A 199 -2.36 9.96 15.28
C GLN A 199 -1.02 10.55 15.72
N GLN A 200 -0.39 9.97 16.76
CA GLN A 200 0.87 10.48 17.29
C GLN A 200 1.98 10.48 16.23
N ILE A 201 2.17 9.35 15.54
CA ILE A 201 3.20 9.18 14.52
C ILE A 201 2.95 10.12 13.34
N THR A 202 1.72 10.15 12.81
CA THR A 202 1.41 10.98 11.64
C THR A 202 1.51 12.47 11.97
N CYS A 203 1.04 12.93 13.14
CA CYS A 203 1.25 14.29 13.61
C CYS A 203 2.74 14.63 13.74
N PHE A 204 3.54 13.73 14.31
CA PHE A 204 4.98 13.93 14.45
C PHE A 204 5.65 14.08 13.09
N ILE A 205 5.35 13.21 12.13
CA ILE A 205 5.91 13.26 10.76
C ILE A 205 5.52 14.58 10.08
N LEU A 206 4.24 14.96 10.13
CA LEU A 206 3.76 16.20 9.51
C LEU A 206 4.42 17.45 10.12
N ALA A 207 4.66 17.44 11.43
CA ALA A 207 5.26 18.58 12.13
C ALA A 207 6.78 18.70 11.95
N SER A 208 7.49 17.62 11.61
CA SER A 208 8.96 17.56 11.74
C SER A 208 9.73 17.06 10.51
N SER A 209 9.09 16.32 9.59
CA SER A 209 9.76 15.77 8.43
C SER A 209 10.12 16.83 7.41
N ARG A 210 11.29 16.69 6.79
CA ARG A 210 11.73 17.47 5.61
C ARG A 210 11.67 16.68 4.31
N ASN A 211 11.23 15.42 4.40
CA ASN A 211 11.07 14.56 3.23
C ASN A 211 9.68 14.82 2.62
N GLU A 212 9.65 15.51 1.48
CA GLU A 212 8.40 15.88 0.79
C GLU A 212 7.55 14.65 0.40
N GLU A 213 8.17 13.53 0.05
CA GLU A 213 7.46 12.30 -0.31
C GLU A 213 6.84 11.63 0.92
N LEU A 214 7.55 11.63 2.05
CA LEU A 214 7.00 11.15 3.32
C LEU A 214 5.84 12.03 3.78
N LEU A 215 5.94 13.36 3.68
CA LEU A 215 4.85 14.28 4.00
C LEU A 215 3.62 14.02 3.14
N LYS A 216 3.80 13.90 1.82
CA LYS A 216 2.72 13.55 0.88
C LYS A 216 2.07 12.21 1.24
N SER A 217 2.88 11.19 1.50
CA SER A 217 2.39 9.84 1.84
C SER A 217 1.58 9.85 3.14
N THR A 218 2.04 10.64 4.12
CA THR A 218 1.35 10.84 5.41
C THR A 218 -0.01 11.52 5.21
N LEU A 219 -0.05 12.62 4.44
CA LEU A 219 -1.30 13.32 4.12
C LEU A 219 -2.27 12.40 3.37
N SER A 220 -1.77 11.63 2.41
CA SER A 220 -2.56 10.68 1.63
C SER A 220 -3.14 9.57 2.49
N LEU A 221 -2.38 9.06 3.46
CA LEU A 221 -2.87 8.08 4.43
C LEU A 221 -4.01 8.64 5.29
N ILE A 222 -3.82 9.82 5.88
CA ILE A 222 -4.86 10.43 6.73
C ILE A 222 -6.13 10.72 5.92
N ASP A 223 -5.98 11.21 4.68
CA ASP A 223 -7.13 11.46 3.80
C ASP A 223 -7.88 10.16 3.48
N SER A 224 -7.16 9.07 3.21
CA SER A 224 -7.76 7.75 3.00
C SER A 224 -8.48 7.25 4.26
N LEU A 225 -7.91 7.45 5.45
CA LEU A 225 -8.55 7.11 6.73
C LEU A 225 -9.83 7.93 6.97
N PHE A 226 -9.85 9.21 6.61
CA PHE A 226 -11.08 10.01 6.74
C PHE A 226 -12.17 9.52 5.78
N ASN A 227 -11.78 8.96 4.63
CA ASN A 227 -12.71 8.48 3.62
C ASN A 227 -13.16 7.02 3.81
N VAL A 228 -12.51 6.23 4.67
CA VAL A 228 -12.83 4.80 4.82
C VAL A 228 -14.03 4.53 5.74
N THR A 229 -14.28 5.38 6.72
CA THR A 229 -15.42 5.26 7.65
C THR A 229 -16.67 5.94 7.10
N ASP A 230 -17.86 5.42 7.41
CA ASP A 230 -19.12 6.09 7.05
C ASP A 230 -19.12 7.54 7.57
N SER A 231 -19.54 8.45 6.68
CA SER A 231 -19.81 9.87 6.92
C SER A 231 -20.54 10.18 8.22
N LYS A 232 -21.35 9.24 8.75
CA LYS A 232 -22.07 9.42 10.03
C LYS A 232 -21.18 9.24 11.26
N ASP A 233 -20.27 8.27 11.23
CA ASP A 233 -19.34 7.99 12.33
C ASP A 233 -18.17 8.99 12.28
N ASP A 234 -17.63 9.26 11.08
CA ASP A 234 -16.46 10.11 10.81
C ASP A 234 -15.34 9.95 11.87
N PHE A 235 -15.13 8.71 12.29
CA PHE A 235 -14.37 8.35 13.48
C PHE A 235 -12.95 8.91 13.44
N PHE A 236 -12.22 8.63 12.36
CA PHE A 236 -10.83 9.07 12.23
C PHE A 236 -10.73 10.59 12.16
N CYS A 237 -11.62 11.27 11.44
CA CYS A 237 -11.63 12.73 11.40
C CYS A 237 -11.84 13.33 12.79
N LYS A 238 -12.81 12.82 13.55
CA LYS A 238 -13.05 13.25 14.93
C LYS A 238 -11.87 12.94 15.85
N THR A 239 -11.25 11.77 15.71
CA THR A 239 -10.03 11.41 16.47
C THR A 239 -8.89 12.38 16.17
N PHE A 240 -8.68 12.71 14.90
CA PHE A 240 -7.58 13.56 14.45
C PHE A 240 -7.81 15.05 14.73
N SER A 241 -9.06 15.49 14.89
CA SER A 241 -9.47 16.89 15.12
C SER A 241 -8.95 17.47 16.45
N THR A 242 -7.66 17.72 16.52
CA THR A 242 -6.93 18.28 17.67
C THR A 242 -6.13 19.50 17.23
N GLU A 243 -5.85 20.42 18.16
CA GLU A 243 -5.02 21.58 17.88
C GLU A 243 -3.62 21.16 17.38
N THR A 244 -3.02 20.14 18.00
CA THR A 244 -1.74 19.56 17.60
C THR A 244 -1.75 19.10 16.14
N PHE A 245 -2.81 18.43 15.70
CA PHE A 245 -2.93 17.97 14.32
C PHE A 245 -3.05 19.14 13.34
N VAL A 246 -3.85 20.16 13.66
CA VAL A 246 -3.98 21.37 12.83
C VAL A 246 -2.63 22.08 12.70
N GLN A 247 -1.88 22.22 13.80
CA GLN A 247 -0.53 22.80 13.78
C GLN A 247 0.41 21.97 12.89
N ALA A 248 0.37 20.63 13.01
CA ALA A 248 1.17 19.73 12.18
C ALA A 248 0.82 19.85 10.68
N LEU A 249 -0.46 19.96 10.32
CA LEU A 249 -0.89 20.20 8.94
C LEU A 249 -0.36 21.52 8.37
N VAL A 250 -0.32 22.58 9.19
CA VAL A 250 0.23 23.88 8.78
C VAL A 250 1.74 23.78 8.55
N GLU A 251 2.48 23.12 9.44
CA GLU A 251 3.93 22.94 9.28
C GLU A 251 4.28 22.06 8.07
N ALA A 252 3.53 20.99 7.83
CA ALA A 252 3.72 20.14 6.65
C ALA A 252 3.60 20.94 5.34
N VAL A 253 2.57 21.79 5.21
CA VAL A 253 2.39 22.62 4.01
C VAL A 253 3.47 23.67 3.89
N LYS A 254 3.84 24.36 4.98
CA LYS A 254 4.96 25.30 4.95
C LYS A 254 6.23 24.64 4.44
N GLU A 255 6.55 23.44 4.92
CA GLU A 255 7.73 22.70 4.46
C GLU A 255 7.64 22.37 2.96
N MET A 256 6.51 21.82 2.51
CA MET A 256 6.32 21.47 1.09
C MET A 256 6.38 22.68 0.14
N THR A 257 5.96 23.86 0.59
CA THR A 257 5.92 25.07 -0.25
C THR A 257 7.22 25.87 -0.26
N LYS A 258 8.17 25.66 0.68
CA LYS A 258 9.43 26.41 0.76
C LYS A 258 10.18 26.52 -0.58
N GLY A 259 10.31 25.42 -1.31
CA GLY A 259 11.04 25.42 -2.60
C GLY A 259 10.26 26.00 -3.79
N ALA A 260 8.97 26.32 -3.64
CA ALA A 260 8.15 26.89 -4.72
C ALA A 260 8.37 28.41 -4.87
N GLU A 261 8.76 29.09 -3.79
CA GLU A 261 9.00 30.54 -3.75
C GLU A 261 10.27 30.93 -4.53
N ASP A 262 11.26 30.03 -4.59
CA ASP A 262 12.54 30.26 -5.26
C ASP A 262 12.52 29.99 -6.78
N GLY A 263 11.36 29.64 -7.35
CA GLY A 263 11.18 29.43 -8.80
C GLY A 263 11.88 28.19 -9.39
N ASN A 264 12.59 27.39 -8.59
CA ASN A 264 13.53 26.36 -9.06
C ASN A 264 13.06 24.90 -8.87
N LYS A 265 11.75 24.64 -8.71
CA LYS A 265 11.22 23.25 -8.61
C LYS A 265 11.17 22.56 -9.98
N SER A 266 11.72 21.35 -10.05
CA SER A 266 11.59 20.43 -11.20
C SER A 266 10.11 20.11 -11.49
N MET A 267 9.79 19.65 -12.70
CA MET A 267 8.42 19.23 -13.06
C MET A 267 7.89 18.14 -12.12
N TYR A 268 8.74 17.16 -11.78
CA TYR A 268 8.42 16.11 -10.81
C TYR A 268 8.04 16.70 -9.44
N ASN A 269 8.83 17.64 -8.93
CA ASN A 269 8.57 18.29 -7.64
C ASN A 269 7.26 19.11 -7.65
N LYS A 270 6.87 19.66 -8.81
CA LYS A 270 5.59 20.38 -8.96
C LYS A 270 4.39 19.45 -8.88
N GLU A 271 4.44 18.30 -9.55
CA GLU A 271 3.37 17.30 -9.47
C GLU A 271 3.26 16.72 -8.05
N MET A 272 4.40 16.41 -7.41
CA MET A 272 4.40 15.93 -6.03
C MET A 272 3.76 16.94 -5.07
N LEU A 273 4.14 18.22 -5.19
CA LEU A 273 3.55 19.31 -4.41
C LEU A 273 2.05 19.43 -4.63
N LYS A 274 1.60 19.38 -5.90
CA LYS A 274 0.17 19.45 -6.25
C LYS A 274 -0.64 18.34 -5.60
N HIS A 275 -0.14 17.11 -5.62
CA HIS A 275 -0.82 15.98 -4.98
C HIS A 275 -0.86 16.13 -3.44
N GLY A 276 0.26 16.55 -2.82
CA GLY A 276 0.30 16.80 -1.38
C GLY A 276 -0.71 17.88 -0.95
N LEU A 277 -0.78 19.00 -1.70
CA LEU A 277 -1.74 20.07 -1.43
C LEU A 277 -3.19 19.62 -1.64
N ALA A 278 -3.47 18.74 -2.61
CA ALA A 278 -4.81 18.21 -2.81
C ALA A 278 -5.32 17.44 -1.59
N HIS A 279 -4.49 16.55 -1.02
CA HIS A 279 -4.82 15.85 0.22
C HIS A 279 -4.99 16.82 1.39
N TRP A 280 -4.09 17.80 1.53
CA TRP A 280 -4.21 18.81 2.59
C TRP A 280 -5.53 19.61 2.51
N ILE A 281 -5.94 20.03 1.31
CA ILE A 281 -7.22 20.72 1.11
C ILE A 281 -8.40 19.79 1.46
N SER A 282 -8.35 18.53 1.06
CA SER A 282 -9.37 17.52 1.40
C SER A 282 -9.52 17.39 2.92
N LEU A 283 -8.39 17.26 3.64
CA LEU A 283 -8.36 17.16 5.10
C LEU A 283 -8.97 18.39 5.77
N LEU A 284 -8.60 19.59 5.34
CA LEU A 284 -9.19 20.82 5.87
C LEU A 284 -10.70 20.89 5.62
N HIS A 285 -11.14 20.53 4.42
CA HIS A 285 -12.55 20.50 4.09
C HIS A 285 -13.32 19.55 5.04
N ARG A 286 -12.78 18.36 5.28
CA ARG A 286 -13.35 17.39 6.22
C ARG A 286 -13.37 17.93 7.66
N LEU A 287 -12.29 18.55 8.14
CA LEU A 287 -12.26 19.16 9.48
C LEU A 287 -13.34 20.25 9.64
N THR A 288 -13.56 21.09 8.62
CA THR A 288 -14.59 22.14 8.67
C THR A 288 -16.02 21.62 8.60
N SER A 289 -16.22 20.35 8.24
CA SER A 289 -17.57 19.78 8.10
C SER A 289 -18.23 19.44 9.43
N HIS A 290 -17.48 19.41 10.55
CA HIS A 290 -17.97 19.01 11.87
C HIS A 290 -17.49 19.94 12.99
N ASN A 291 -18.30 20.09 14.04
CA ASN A 291 -18.03 21.02 15.14
C ASN A 291 -16.68 20.77 15.85
N ILE A 292 -16.27 19.51 16.02
CA ILE A 292 -14.99 19.19 16.69
C ILE A 292 -13.81 19.72 15.88
N GLY A 293 -13.82 19.55 14.56
CA GLY A 293 -12.79 20.07 13.68
C GLY A 293 -12.79 21.60 13.60
N VAL A 294 -13.97 22.23 13.56
CA VAL A 294 -14.11 23.70 13.66
C VAL A 294 -13.51 24.24 14.95
N CYS A 295 -13.80 23.60 16.10
CA CYS A 295 -13.20 23.96 17.39
C CYS A 295 -11.68 23.80 17.37
N ALA A 296 -11.15 22.72 16.78
CA ALA A 296 -9.70 22.49 16.67
C ALA A 296 -9.00 23.54 15.79
N LEU A 297 -9.71 24.10 14.80
CA LEU A 297 -9.24 25.21 13.97
C LEU A 297 -9.31 26.57 14.69
N GLY A 298 -9.94 26.64 15.87
CA GLY A 298 -10.16 27.88 16.62
C GLY A 298 -11.21 28.81 15.99
N MET A 299 -12.15 28.26 15.21
CA MET A 299 -13.23 28.97 14.51
C MET A 299 -14.56 28.97 15.28
#